data_AF-A0A9D6WZB3-F1
#
_entry.id   AF-A0A9D6WZB3-F1
#
_cell.length_a   1.000
_cell.length_b   1.000
_cell.length_c   1.000
_cell.angle_alpha   90.00
_cell.angle_beta   90.00
_cell.angle_gamma   90.00
#
_symmetry.space_group_name_H-M   'P 1'
#
loop_
_entity.id
_entity.type
_entity.pdbx_description
1 polymer ?
#
loop_
_entity_poly.entity_id
_entity_poly.type
_entity_poly.pdbx_seq_one_letter_code
_entity_poly.pdbx_strand_id
1 'polypeptide(L)'
;MNFQVNNATFGIIGVLLFGMIIAILALRHMKEGFGLNNIRILGIIIVATFSSALALVANDSISAAIGILGAIAGYLFGVSTTADKN
;
A
#
# COMPACT_ATOMS: atom_id res chain seq x y z
N MET A 1 4.42 -8.87 28.51
CA MET A 1 4.98 -8.71 27.15
C MET A 1 6.05 -7.63 27.21
N ASN A 2 7.34 -8.00 27.18
CA ASN A 2 8.42 -7.02 27.09
C ASN A 2 8.57 -6.61 25.63
N PHE A 3 8.00 -5.45 25.27
CA PHE A 3 8.23 -4.86 23.95
C PHE A 3 9.69 -4.38 23.90
N GLN A 4 10.58 -5.18 23.31
CA GLN A 4 11.90 -4.69 22.93
C GLN A 4 11.73 -3.71 21.78
N VAL A 5 11.61 -2.43 22.11
CA VAL A 5 11.45 -1.37 21.12
C VAL A 5 12.79 -1.20 20.40
N ASN A 6 12.88 -1.77 19.21
CA ASN A 6 14.02 -1.67 18.32
C ASN A 6 13.70 -0.78 17.11
N ASN A 7 14.71 -0.41 16.31
CA ASN A 7 14.52 0.47 15.15
C ASN A 7 13.51 -0.08 14.14
N ALA A 8 13.43 -1.41 13.99
CA ALA A 8 12.43 -2.07 13.17
C ALA A 8 11.00 -1.85 13.70
N THR A 9 10.79 -1.96 15.02
CA THR A 9 9.50 -1.67 15.66
C THR A 9 9.08 -0.22 15.44
N PHE A 10 9.99 0.75 15.57
CA PHE A 10 9.71 2.15 15.25
C PHE A 10 9.36 2.35 13.77
N GLY A 11 10.07 1.68 12.86
CA GLY A 11 9.80 1.71 11.42
C GLY A 11 8.41 1.17 11.08
N ILE A 12 8.03 0.03 11.65
CA ILE A 12 6.71 -0.59 11.41
C ILE A 12 5.59 0.31 11.92
N ILE A 13 5.73 0.87 13.13
CA ILE A 13 4.76 1.82 13.68
C ILE A 13 4.65 3.05 12.77
N GLY A 14 5.77 3.56 12.27
CA GLY A 14 5.80 4.69 11.32
C GLY A 14 5.07 4.39 10.02
N VAL A 15 5.34 3.24 9.39
CA VAL A 15 4.68 2.81 8.15
C VAL A 15 3.17 2.61 8.36
N LEU A 16 2.76 1.99 9.46
CA LEU A 16 1.35 1.75 9.75
C LEU A 16 0.59 3.06 9.99
N LEU A 17 1.16 3.99 10.76
CA LEU A 17 0.55 5.31 10.98
C LEU A 17 0.46 6.10 9.67
N PHE A 18 1.53 6.10 8.88
CA PHE A 18 1.54 6.78 7.59
C PHE A 18 0.53 6.18 6.60
N GLY A 19 0.50 4.86 6.48
CA GLY A 19 -0.47 4.15 5.64
C GLY A 19 -1.91 4.40 6.07
N MET A 20 -2.17 4.45 7.38
CA MET A 20 -3.49 4.79 7.92
C MET A 20 -3.90 6.23 7.57
N ILE A 21 -3.00 7.21 7.71
CA ILE A 21 -3.28 8.61 7.36
C ILE A 21 -3.60 8.72 5.86
N ILE A 22 -2.81 8.09 5.01
CA ILE A 22 -3.04 8.11 3.55
C ILE A 22 -4.37 7.44 3.20
N ALA A 23 -4.68 6.30 3.82
CA ALA A 23 -5.95 5.61 3.58
C ALA A 23 -7.16 6.49 3.97
N ILE A 24 -7.09 7.19 5.11
CA ILE A 24 -8.13 8.13 5.54
C ILE A 24 -8.21 9.32 4.57
N LEU A 25 -7.09 9.89 4.14
CA LEU A 25 -7.07 10.98 3.17
C LEU A 25 -7.66 10.56 1.82
N ALA A 26 -7.31 9.37 1.34
CA ALA A 26 -7.88 8.80 0.13
C ALA A 26 -9.40 8.64 0.26
N LEU A 27 -9.88 8.06 1.37
CA LEU A 27 -11.31 7.94 1.66
C LEU A 27 -12.02 9.30 1.71
N ARG A 28 -11.39 10.34 2.29
CA ARG A 28 -11.94 11.70 2.31
C ARG A 28 -11.96 12.36 0.94
N HIS A 29 -11.06 11.96 0.03
CA HIS A 29 -11.02 12.44 -1.33
C HIS A 29 -12.06 11.75 -2.24
N MET A 30 -12.59 10.59 -1.83
CA MET A 30 -13.65 9.86 -2.53
C MET A 30 -15.05 10.47 -2.35
N LYS A 31 -15.18 11.80 -2.49
CA LYS A 31 -16.47 12.49 -2.36
C LYS A 31 -17.47 12.17 -3.48
N GLU A 32 -17.02 11.65 -4.61
CA GLU A 32 -17.87 11.29 -5.76
C GLU A 32 -18.31 9.82 -5.75
N GLY A 33 -18.08 9.08 -4.66
CA GLY A 33 -18.53 7.69 -4.45
C GLY A 33 -17.44 6.64 -4.67
N PHE A 34 -17.82 5.36 -4.49
CA PHE A 34 -16.94 4.20 -4.67
C PHE A 34 -16.81 3.80 -6.15
N GLY A 35 -16.38 4.74 -6.99
CA GLY A 35 -16.03 4.44 -8.37
C GLY A 35 -14.92 3.39 -8.46
N LEU A 36 -14.88 2.63 -9.56
CA LEU A 36 -13.90 1.55 -9.76
C LEU A 36 -12.46 2.05 -9.57
N ASN A 37 -12.15 3.27 -10.00
CA ASN A 37 -10.83 3.88 -9.82
C ASN A 37 -10.50 4.18 -8.35
N ASN A 38 -11.49 4.62 -7.56
CA ASN A 38 -11.31 4.93 -6.14
C ASN A 38 -10.98 3.66 -5.36
N ILE A 39 -11.74 2.58 -5.55
CA ILE A 39 -11.50 1.28 -4.91
C ILE A 39 -10.09 0.75 -5.25
N ARG A 40 -9.63 0.95 -6.50
CA ARG A 40 -8.26 0.60 -6.91
C ARG A 40 -7.20 1.35 -6.12
N ILE A 41 -7.33 2.67 -6.05
CA ILE A 41 -6.38 3.54 -5.32
C ILE A 41 -6.31 3.10 -3.85
N LEU A 42 -7.45 2.78 -3.24
CA LEU A 42 -7.49 2.30 -1.86
C LEU A 42 -6.80 0.93 -1.69
N GLY A 43 -7.06 0.00 -2.62
CA GLY A 43 -6.37 -1.29 -2.65
C GLY A 43 -4.85 -1.16 -2.77
N ILE A 44 -4.39 -0.24 -3.61
CA ILE A 44 -2.96 0.06 -3.79
C ILE A 44 -2.33 0.58 -2.49
N ILE A 45 -3.00 1.53 -1.82
CA ILE A 45 -2.52 2.10 -0.55
C ILE A 45 -2.39 1.01 0.52
N ILE A 46 -3.38 0.12 0.63
CA ILE A 46 -3.35 -1.00 1.58
C ILE A 46 -2.19 -1.94 1.26
N VAL A 47 -2.09 -2.42 0.02
CA VAL A 47 -1.07 -3.41 -0.37
C VAL A 47 0.35 -2.81 -0.25
N ALA A 48 0.55 -1.54 -0.61
CA ALA A 48 1.81 -0.84 -0.42
C ALA A 48 2.20 -0.74 1.07
N THR A 49 1.25 -0.36 1.93
CA THR A 49 1.47 -0.26 3.39
C THR A 49 1.88 -1.60 3.99
N PHE A 50 1.19 -2.69 3.63
CA PHE A 50 1.52 -4.03 4.12
C PHE A 50 2.84 -4.56 3.55
N SER A 51 3.14 -4.27 2.27
CA SER A 51 4.43 -4.64 1.66
C SER A 51 5.61 -3.93 2.34
N SER A 52 5.47 -2.63 2.64
CA SER A 52 6.48 -1.88 3.39
C SER A 52 6.64 -2.37 4.83
N ALA A 53 5.54 -2.74 5.51
CA ALA A 53 5.61 -3.34 6.84
C ALA A 53 6.32 -4.70 6.81
N LEU A 54 6.06 -5.53 5.79
CA LEU A 54 6.69 -6.84 5.62
C LEU A 54 8.19 -6.73 5.36
N ALA A 55 8.62 -5.76 4.54
CA ALA A 55 10.03 -5.48 4.28
C ALA A 55 10.83 -5.11 5.55
N LEU A 56 10.17 -4.51 6.54
CA LEU A 56 10.78 -4.14 7.83
C LEU A 56 10.83 -5.29 8.85
N VAL A 57 10.00 -6.32 8.67
CA VAL A 57 9.93 -7.48 9.60
C VAL A 57 11.02 -8.50 9.32
N ALA A 58 11.39 -8.73 8.06
CA ALA A 58 12.39 -9.71 7.70
C ALA A 58 13.26 -9.20 6.53
N ASN A 59 14.56 -9.05 6.77
CA ASN A 59 15.54 -8.62 5.76
C ASN A 59 15.55 -9.55 4.53
N ASP A 60 15.21 -10.84 4.69
CA ASP A 60 15.09 -11.81 3.58
C ASP A 60 13.80 -11.66 2.75
N SER A 61 12.83 -10.88 3.21
CA SER A 61 11.52 -10.74 2.55
C SER A 61 11.46 -9.57 1.55
N ILE A 62 12.59 -8.92 1.27
CA ILE A 62 12.68 -7.82 0.30
C ILE A 62 12.23 -8.26 -1.10
N SER A 63 12.62 -9.48 -1.52
CA SER A 63 12.19 -10.02 -2.83
C SER A 63 10.65 -10.17 -2.92
N ALA A 64 10.01 -10.62 -1.83
CA ALA A 64 8.55 -10.74 -1.78
C ALA A 64 7.87 -9.37 -1.82
N ALA A 65 8.41 -8.37 -1.09
CA ALA A 65 7.89 -7.00 -1.12
C ALA A 65 7.99 -6.38 -2.52
N ILE A 66 9.13 -6.60 -3.22
CA ILE A 66 9.34 -6.17 -4.61
C ILE A 66 8.35 -6.87 -5.55
N GLY A 67 8.10 -8.17 -5.38
CA GLY A 67 7.12 -8.91 -6.19
C GLY A 67 5.69 -8.36 -6.06
N ILE A 68 5.27 -8.05 -4.83
CA ILE A 68 3.97 -7.42 -4.56
C ILE A 68 3.91 -6.01 -5.19
N LEU A 69 4.97 -5.21 -5.06
CA LEU A 69 5.09 -3.90 -5.71
C LEU A 69 5.00 -4.00 -7.23
N GLY A 70 5.65 -4.99 -7.84
CA GLY A 70 5.57 -5.28 -9.28
C GLY A 70 4.16 -5.66 -9.73
N ALA A 71 3.44 -6.47 -8.94
CA ALA A 71 2.05 -6.83 -9.23
C ALA A 71 1.11 -5.62 -9.16
N ILE A 72 1.30 -4.73 -8.17
CA ILE A 72 0.55 -3.46 -8.07
C ILE A 72 0.87 -2.54 -9.25
N ALA A 73 2.15 -2.37 -9.58
CA ALA A 73 2.59 -1.55 -10.71
C ALA A 73 2.02 -2.09 -12.03
N GLY A 74 2.08 -3.42 -12.25
CA GLY A 74 1.48 -4.08 -13.40
C GLY A 74 -0.04 -3.88 -13.47
N TYR A 75 -0.74 -3.97 -12.33
CA TYR A 75 -2.16 -3.66 -12.26
C TYR A 75 -2.47 -2.21 -12.65
N LEU A 76 -1.70 -1.25 -12.14
CA LEU A 76 -1.82 0.18 -12.42
C LEU A 76 -1.50 0.55 -13.87
N PHE A 77 -0.39 0.07 -14.42
CA PHE A 77 0.00 0.35 -15.80
C PHE A 77 -0.86 -0.40 -16.81
N GLY A 78 -1.33 -1.60 -16.45
CA GLY A 78 -2.22 -2.42 -17.29
C GLY A 78 -3.62 -1.85 -17.46
N VAL A 79 -4.14 -1.06 -16.52
CA VAL A 79 -5.47 -0.44 -16.68
C VAL A 79 -5.49 0.81 -17.57
N SER A 80 -4.33 1.43 -17.82
CA SER A 80 -4.22 2.63 -18.69
C SER A 80 -4.52 2.32 -20.16
N THR A 81 -4.31 1.07 -20.61
CA THR A 81 -4.50 0.70 -22.02
C THR A 81 -5.94 0.31 -22.39
N THR A 82 -6.82 0.11 -21.41
CA THR A 82 -8.21 -0.32 -21.65
C THR A 82 -9.22 0.82 -21.46
N ALA A 83 -8.84 1.90 -20.78
CA ALA A 83 -9.74 3.03 -20.49
C ALA A 83 -9.91 4.03 -21.66
N ASP A 84 -9.12 3.94 -22.72
CA ASP A 84 -9.08 4.89 -23.85
C ASP A 84 -9.68 4.34 -25.16
N LYS A 85 -10.65 3.43 -25.07
CA LYS A 85 -11.40 2.96 -26.24
C LYS A 85 -12.91 3.01 -25.98
N ASN A 86 -13.48 4.20 -25.96
CA ASN A 86 -14.88 4.45 -26.30
C ASN A 86 -15.00 5.82 -26.96
#